data_AF-A0A3D1TTG6-F1
#
_entry.id   AF-A0A3D1TTG6-F1
#
_cell.length_a   1.000
_cell.length_b   1.000
_cell.length_c   1.000
_cell.angle_alpha   90.00
_cell.angle_beta   90.00
_cell.angle_gamma   90.00
#
_symmetry.space_group_name_H-M   'P 1'
#
loop_
_entity.id
_entity.type
_entity.pdbx_description
1 polymer ?
#
loop_
_entity_poly.entity_id
_entity_poly.type
_entity_poly.pdbx_seq_one_letter_code
_entity_poly.pdbx_strand_id
1 'polypeptide(L)'
;MLLYAVLRGFPGARVSGPDVDIRAISYDSRDVEPGALFIAVPTVGGPPESGGFAAVPQAIQRGAIAVLAQPPLTLDGVTSVQVADARLAMADVASSFYDYPSNSLHLFAVTGTDGKTTTVFLLEQILRRAGFQTGMLGTVETRIGGERIQNAGRITTPEAPDVQRLLRRMLDAGVTHVALEASSHALALDRLRGCRFAACALTNLSGDHLEFHGSFDAYRDAKLKLFSELA
;
A
#
# COMPACT_ATOMS: atom_id res chain seq x y z
N MET A 1 5.25 -4.74 -17.66
CA MET A 1 6.17 -3.60 -17.50
C MET A 1 7.56 -4.14 -17.17
N LEU A 2 8.62 -3.63 -17.79
CA LEU A 2 9.99 -4.07 -17.45
C LEU A 2 10.31 -3.80 -15.98
N LEU A 3 10.88 -4.79 -15.30
CA LEU A 3 11.25 -4.71 -13.88
C LEU A 3 12.13 -3.49 -13.61
N TYR A 4 13.11 -3.22 -14.47
CA TYR A 4 14.03 -2.10 -14.28
C TYR A 4 13.32 -0.74 -14.38
N ALA A 5 12.26 -0.64 -15.18
CA ALA A 5 11.44 0.57 -15.24
C ALA A 5 10.71 0.81 -13.92
N VAL A 6 10.13 -0.26 -13.35
CA VAL A 6 9.43 -0.21 -12.06
C VAL A 6 10.39 0.18 -10.93
N LEU A 7 11.59 -0.41 -10.91
CA LEU A 7 12.60 -0.14 -9.88
C LEU A 7 13.18 1.28 -9.91
N ARG A 8 12.94 2.09 -10.96
CA ARG A 8 13.35 3.51 -10.96
C ARG A 8 12.70 4.31 -9.82
N GLY A 9 11.54 3.88 -9.34
CA GLY A 9 10.87 4.46 -8.18
C GLY A 9 11.57 4.18 -6.85
N PHE A 10 12.55 3.26 -6.80
CA PHE A 10 13.26 2.86 -5.59
C PHE A 10 14.78 2.77 -5.82
N PRO A 11 15.52 3.89 -5.70
CA PRO A 11 16.97 3.88 -5.82
C PRO A 11 17.59 3.11 -4.64
N GLY A 12 18.32 2.03 -4.91
CA GLY A 12 19.00 1.22 -3.89
C GLY A 12 18.83 -0.29 -4.04
N ALA A 13 18.00 -0.74 -4.98
CA ALA A 13 17.87 -2.16 -5.31
C ALA A 13 19.15 -2.71 -5.98
N ARG A 14 19.58 -3.90 -5.56
CA ARG A 14 20.61 -4.69 -6.26
C ARG A 14 19.92 -5.83 -6.98
N VAL A 15 20.06 -5.89 -8.30
CA VAL A 15 19.38 -6.87 -9.14
C VAL A 15 20.36 -7.92 -9.64
N SER A 16 19.98 -9.19 -9.55
CA SER A 16 20.70 -10.32 -10.13
C SER A 16 19.77 -11.12 -11.04
N GLY A 17 20.14 -11.26 -12.31
CA GLY A 17 19.30 -11.88 -13.35
C GLY A 17 18.92 -10.91 -14.47
N PRO A 18 18.15 -11.37 -15.47
CA PRO A 18 17.72 -10.53 -16.59
C PRO A 18 16.66 -9.50 -16.17
N ASP A 19 16.53 -8.43 -16.96
CA ASP A 19 15.37 -7.55 -16.90
C ASP A 19 14.16 -8.27 -17.49
N VAL A 20 13.10 -8.44 -16.70
CA VAL A 20 11.94 -9.26 -17.03
C VAL A 20 10.67 -8.42 -17.11
N ASP A 21 9.74 -8.82 -17.97
CA ASP A 21 8.45 -8.14 -18.13
C ASP A 21 7.45 -8.62 -17.07
N ILE A 22 7.33 -7.86 -15.98
CA ILE A 22 6.40 -8.18 -14.88
C ILE A 22 4.98 -7.70 -15.20
N ARG A 23 4.01 -8.57 -14.92
CA ARG A 23 2.58 -8.34 -15.24
C ARG A 23 1.73 -8.04 -14.01
N ALA A 24 2.24 -8.40 -12.83
CA ALA A 24 1.59 -8.18 -11.56
C ALA A 24 2.65 -8.02 -10.46
N ILE A 25 2.24 -7.48 -9.32
CA ILE A 25 3.00 -7.50 -8.07
C ILE A 25 2.16 -8.21 -7.01
N SER A 26 2.79 -9.02 -6.17
CA SER A 26 2.10 -9.66 -5.03
C SER A 26 3.02 -9.75 -3.82
N TYR A 27 2.44 -9.60 -2.64
CA TYR A 27 3.09 -9.83 -1.35
C TYR A 27 2.51 -11.06 -0.62
N ASP A 28 1.53 -11.73 -1.24
CA ASP A 28 0.96 -12.99 -0.76
C ASP A 28 1.22 -14.08 -1.79
N SER A 29 1.98 -15.11 -1.38
CA SER A 29 2.33 -16.22 -2.25
C SER A 29 1.12 -17.00 -2.74
N ARG A 30 -0.05 -16.87 -2.10
CA ARG A 30 -1.34 -17.48 -2.48
C ARG A 30 -2.13 -16.68 -3.52
N ASP A 31 -1.68 -15.45 -3.82
CA ASP A 31 -2.27 -14.58 -4.85
C ASP A 31 -1.34 -14.32 -6.05
N VAL A 32 -0.09 -14.83 -6.00
CA VAL A 32 0.82 -14.84 -7.16
C VAL A 32 0.20 -15.46 -8.42
N GLU A 33 0.32 -14.74 -9.53
CA GLU A 33 -0.01 -15.20 -10.88
C GLU A 33 1.26 -15.30 -11.76
N PRO A 34 1.22 -16.07 -12.87
CA PRO A 34 2.34 -16.16 -13.80
C PRO A 34 2.81 -14.80 -14.33
N GLY A 35 4.10 -14.53 -14.20
CA GLY A 35 4.70 -13.25 -14.59
C GLY A 35 4.70 -12.19 -13.49
N ALA A 36 4.39 -12.55 -12.24
CA ALA A 36 4.43 -11.61 -11.13
C ALA A 36 5.85 -11.35 -10.60
N LEU A 37 6.03 -10.14 -10.06
CA LEU A 37 7.04 -9.87 -9.04
C LEU A 37 6.47 -10.22 -7.67
N PHE A 38 7.10 -11.17 -6.98
CA PHE A 38 6.76 -11.47 -5.59
C PHE A 38 7.60 -10.64 -4.64
N ILE A 39 6.97 -10.00 -3.65
CA ILE A 39 7.60 -9.12 -2.68
C ILE A 39 7.56 -9.80 -1.31
N ALA A 40 8.69 -10.35 -0.91
CA ALA A 40 8.85 -11.10 0.34
C ALA A 40 9.08 -10.14 1.51
N VAL A 41 7.98 -9.70 2.14
CA VAL A 41 8.03 -8.82 3.32
C VAL A 41 8.21 -9.65 4.60
N PRO A 42 9.21 -9.32 5.46
CA PRO A 42 9.38 -10.00 6.74
C PRO A 42 8.19 -9.84 7.68
N THR A 43 8.07 -10.76 8.65
CA THR A 43 7.12 -10.56 9.76
C THR A 43 7.52 -9.32 10.56
N VAL A 44 6.54 -8.52 10.99
CA VAL A 44 6.81 -7.33 11.81
C VAL A 44 7.57 -7.71 13.08
N GLY A 45 8.74 -7.09 13.29
CA GLY A 45 9.63 -7.40 14.42
C GLY A 45 10.42 -8.71 14.30
N GLY A 46 10.29 -9.44 13.18
CA GLY A 46 11.02 -10.67 12.89
C GLY A 46 12.32 -10.44 12.09
N PRO A 47 13.17 -11.46 11.97
CA PRO A 47 14.38 -11.39 11.14
C PRO A 47 14.03 -11.30 9.63
N PRO A 48 14.97 -10.86 8.77
CA PRO A 48 14.75 -10.71 7.32
C PRO A 48 14.22 -11.98 6.62
N GLU A 49 14.63 -13.16 7.09
CA GLU A 49 14.22 -14.47 6.57
C GLU A 49 12.84 -14.95 7.09
N SER A 50 12.20 -14.19 7.98
CA SER A 50 10.84 -14.51 8.45
C SER A 50 9.76 -14.11 7.45
N GLY A 51 8.54 -14.60 7.65
CA GLY A 51 7.37 -14.15 6.89
C GLY A 51 7.49 -14.47 5.40
N GLY A 52 7.52 -13.41 4.57
CA GLY A 52 7.49 -13.52 3.11
C GLY A 52 8.64 -14.31 2.50
N PHE A 53 9.82 -14.36 3.13
CA PHE A 53 10.94 -15.14 2.59
C PHE A 53 10.65 -16.64 2.58
N ALA A 54 10.00 -17.16 3.64
CA ALA A 54 9.58 -18.56 3.69
C ALA A 54 8.55 -18.93 2.61
N ALA A 55 7.86 -17.93 2.05
CA ALA A 55 6.84 -18.10 1.02
C ALA A 55 7.41 -18.05 -0.43
N VAL A 56 8.70 -17.73 -0.59
CA VAL A 56 9.36 -17.62 -1.90
C VAL A 56 9.25 -18.90 -2.74
N PRO A 57 9.48 -20.12 -2.21
CA PRO A 57 9.35 -21.34 -3.02
C PRO A 57 7.95 -21.52 -3.62
N GLN A 58 6.91 -21.20 -2.84
CA GLN A 58 5.52 -21.27 -3.31
C GLN A 58 5.24 -20.19 -4.38
N ALA A 59 5.75 -18.98 -4.20
CA ALA A 59 5.60 -17.91 -5.18
C ALA A 59 6.24 -18.28 -6.52
N ILE A 60 7.45 -18.83 -6.51
CA ILE A 60 8.14 -19.32 -7.73
C ILE A 60 7.32 -20.43 -8.38
N GLN A 61 6.84 -21.39 -7.60
CA GLN A 61 6.00 -22.49 -8.12
C GLN A 61 4.72 -21.98 -8.81
N ARG A 62 4.16 -20.86 -8.36
CA ARG A 62 2.96 -20.23 -8.93
C ARG A 62 3.26 -19.28 -10.09
N GLY A 63 4.53 -19.12 -10.45
CA GLY A 63 4.95 -18.39 -11.65
C GLY A 63 5.47 -16.99 -11.39
N ALA A 64 5.92 -16.67 -10.17
CA ALA A 64 6.72 -15.48 -9.95
C ALA A 64 8.01 -15.58 -10.78
N ILE A 65 8.27 -14.57 -11.61
CA ILE A 65 9.45 -14.48 -12.48
C ILE A 65 10.55 -13.59 -11.88
N ALA A 66 10.19 -12.85 -10.82
CA ALA A 66 11.11 -12.07 -10.03
C ALA A 66 10.71 -12.09 -8.55
N VAL A 67 11.69 -11.95 -7.66
CA VAL A 67 11.50 -11.87 -6.21
C VAL A 67 12.23 -10.67 -5.64
N LEU A 68 11.53 -9.84 -4.87
CA LEU A 68 12.10 -8.73 -4.11
C LEU A 68 12.12 -9.08 -2.63
N ALA A 69 13.29 -9.02 -1.99
CA ALA A 69 13.45 -9.31 -0.57
C ALA A 69 14.66 -8.59 0.05
N GLN A 70 14.74 -8.62 1.37
CA GLN A 70 15.96 -8.26 2.10
C GLN A 70 17.05 -9.34 1.96
N PRO A 71 18.34 -8.98 2.11
CA PRO A 71 19.39 -9.98 2.14
C PRO A 71 19.28 -10.89 3.37
N PRO A 72 19.78 -12.14 3.28
CA PRO A 72 20.42 -12.74 2.11
C PRO A 72 19.38 -13.26 1.09
N LEU A 73 19.55 -12.93 -0.20
CA LEU A 73 18.67 -13.40 -1.28
C LEU A 73 19.50 -13.90 -2.46
N THR A 74 19.67 -15.21 -2.57
CA THR A 74 20.26 -15.87 -3.75
C THR A 74 19.27 -16.91 -4.24
N LEU A 75 18.77 -16.74 -5.46
CA LEU A 75 17.77 -17.60 -6.06
C LEU A 75 18.21 -18.00 -7.46
N ASP A 76 18.03 -19.27 -7.78
CA ASP A 76 18.25 -19.79 -9.12
C ASP A 76 16.93 -19.77 -9.92
N GLY A 77 17.02 -19.47 -11.21
CA GLY A 77 15.88 -19.56 -12.15
C GLY A 77 14.90 -18.39 -12.15
N VAL A 78 15.05 -17.39 -11.26
CA VAL A 78 14.25 -16.15 -11.24
C VAL A 78 15.13 -14.94 -11.01
N THR A 79 14.71 -13.76 -11.48
CA THR A 79 15.42 -12.51 -11.19
C THR A 79 15.26 -12.13 -9.72
N SER A 80 16.35 -11.88 -9.02
CA SER A 80 16.32 -11.48 -7.60
C SER A 80 16.60 -9.99 -7.44
N VAL A 81 15.84 -9.34 -6.57
CA VAL A 81 15.94 -7.91 -6.25
C VAL A 81 16.18 -7.77 -4.75
N GLN A 82 17.43 -7.51 -4.38
CA GLN A 82 17.83 -7.26 -3.00
C GLN A 82 17.62 -5.80 -2.63
N VAL A 83 16.95 -5.56 -1.51
CA VAL A 83 16.69 -4.23 -0.96
C VAL A 83 17.06 -4.16 0.52
N ALA A 84 17.29 -2.95 1.04
CA ALA A 84 17.56 -2.76 2.47
C ALA A 84 16.30 -2.98 3.33
N ASP A 85 15.13 -2.56 2.82
CA ASP A 85 13.84 -2.70 3.50
C ASP A 85 12.76 -3.10 2.49
N ALA A 86 12.22 -4.31 2.65
CA ALA A 86 11.24 -4.87 1.72
C ALA A 86 9.87 -4.18 1.82
N ARG A 87 9.50 -3.64 2.98
CA ARG A 87 8.23 -2.95 3.20
C ARG A 87 8.23 -1.58 2.54
N LEU A 88 9.31 -0.83 2.71
CA LEU A 88 9.51 0.44 2.00
C LEU A 88 9.57 0.22 0.49
N ALA A 89 10.38 -0.75 0.03
CA ALA A 89 10.47 -1.07 -1.38
C ALA A 89 9.12 -1.49 -1.98
N MET A 90 8.30 -2.26 -1.24
CA MET A 90 6.97 -2.65 -1.67
C MET A 90 6.08 -1.44 -2.00
N ALA A 91 6.07 -0.41 -1.15
CA ALA A 91 5.26 0.78 -1.37
C ALA A 91 5.72 1.59 -2.60
N ASP A 92 7.03 1.74 -2.79
CA ASP A 92 7.58 2.48 -3.93
C ASP A 92 7.41 1.73 -5.24
N VAL A 93 7.67 0.42 -5.24
CA VAL A 93 7.44 -0.46 -6.39
C VAL A 93 5.96 -0.46 -6.77
N ALA A 94 5.04 -0.51 -5.80
CA ALA A 94 3.61 -0.42 -6.07
C ALA A 94 3.23 0.92 -6.71
N SER A 95 3.73 2.02 -6.17
CA SER A 95 3.46 3.36 -6.71
C SER A 95 3.94 3.48 -8.16
N SER A 96 5.16 2.99 -8.44
CA SER A 96 5.75 2.97 -9.79
C SER A 96 5.00 2.05 -10.75
N PHE A 97 4.69 0.82 -10.32
CA PHE A 97 4.00 -0.19 -11.14
C PHE A 97 2.60 0.25 -11.57
N TYR A 98 1.87 0.95 -10.70
CA TYR A 98 0.54 1.47 -10.98
C TYR A 98 0.53 2.92 -11.53
N ASP A 99 1.70 3.44 -11.90
CA ASP A 99 1.88 4.76 -12.52
C ASP A 99 1.37 5.93 -11.65
N TYR A 100 1.74 5.91 -10.36
CA TYR A 100 1.52 6.99 -9.39
C TYR A 100 0.10 7.60 -9.42
N PRO A 101 -0.97 6.80 -9.26
CA PRO A 101 -2.34 7.24 -9.51
C PRO A 101 -2.76 8.43 -8.64
N SER A 102 -2.24 8.53 -7.42
CA SER A 102 -2.51 9.65 -6.51
C SER A 102 -2.08 11.01 -7.05
N ASN A 103 -1.14 11.08 -8.01
CA ASN A 103 -0.73 12.35 -8.62
C ASN A 103 -1.84 12.98 -9.48
N SER A 104 -2.81 12.19 -9.92
CA SER A 104 -3.96 12.64 -10.74
C SER A 104 -5.28 12.61 -9.97
N LEU A 105 -5.25 12.39 -8.65
CA LEU A 105 -6.42 12.32 -7.79
C LEU A 105 -6.32 13.36 -6.67
N HIS A 106 -7.46 13.92 -6.25
CA HIS A 106 -7.55 14.66 -5.00
C HIS A 106 -7.78 13.67 -3.85
N LEU A 107 -6.68 13.28 -3.20
CA LEU A 107 -6.70 12.29 -2.12
C LEU A 107 -6.84 12.96 -0.75
N PHE A 108 -7.90 12.61 -0.02
CA PHE A 108 -8.18 13.10 1.32
C PHE A 108 -8.03 11.97 2.33
N ALA A 109 -7.13 12.13 3.31
CA ALA A 109 -6.89 11.10 4.31
C ALA A 109 -7.37 11.53 5.70
N VAL A 110 -8.07 10.64 6.40
CA VAL A 110 -8.54 10.89 7.77
C VAL A 110 -7.93 9.87 8.72
N THR A 111 -7.19 10.36 9.71
CA THR A 111 -6.69 9.58 10.83
C THR A 111 -7.29 10.03 12.16
N GLY A 112 -6.99 9.29 13.23
CA GLY A 112 -7.49 9.50 14.58
C GLY A 112 -7.89 8.20 15.27
N THR A 113 -8.18 8.25 16.57
CA THR A 113 -8.66 7.08 17.33
C THR A 113 -10.08 6.75 16.86
N ASP A 114 -11.01 7.68 17.04
CA ASP A 114 -12.41 7.51 16.66
C ASP A 114 -12.85 8.46 15.53
N GLY A 115 -13.91 8.08 14.81
CA GLY A 115 -14.57 8.98 13.85
C GLY A 115 -13.96 9.03 12.45
N LYS A 116 -12.93 8.24 12.14
CA LYS A 116 -12.35 8.11 10.78
C LYS A 116 -13.43 7.75 9.76
N THR A 117 -14.14 6.63 9.97
CA THR A 117 -15.20 6.15 9.08
C THR A 117 -16.30 7.19 8.89
N THR A 118 -16.84 7.76 9.96
CA THR A 118 -17.89 8.79 9.88
C THR A 118 -17.45 9.99 9.04
N THR A 119 -16.23 10.48 9.28
CA THR A 119 -15.68 11.64 8.57
C THR A 119 -15.45 11.34 7.10
N VAL A 120 -14.90 10.17 6.76
CA VAL A 120 -14.69 9.73 5.37
C VAL A 120 -16.00 9.59 4.61
N PHE A 121 -17.03 9.01 5.23
CA PHE A 121 -18.37 8.91 4.63
C PHE A 121 -19.01 10.29 4.41
N LEU A 122 -18.94 11.19 5.39
CA LEU A 122 -19.48 12.55 5.25
C LEU A 122 -18.74 13.33 4.16
N LEU A 123 -17.41 13.24 4.11
CA LEU A 123 -16.58 13.90 3.11
C LEU A 123 -16.92 13.41 1.70
N GLU A 124 -16.99 12.09 1.48
CA GLU A 124 -17.38 11.50 0.20
C GLU A 124 -18.76 11.97 -0.23
N GLN A 125 -19.74 11.98 0.68
CA GLN A 125 -21.11 12.44 0.39
C GLN A 125 -21.14 13.92 -0.02
N ILE A 126 -20.39 14.78 0.69
CA ILE A 126 -20.28 16.21 0.39
C ILE A 126 -19.68 16.41 -1.01
N LEU A 127 -18.55 15.75 -1.30
CA LEU A 127 -17.87 15.84 -2.60
C LEU A 127 -18.77 15.35 -3.75
N ARG A 128 -19.46 14.23 -3.55
CA ARG A 128 -20.39 13.68 -4.53
C ARG A 128 -21.58 14.62 -4.76
N ARG A 129 -22.12 15.23 -3.71
CA ARG A 129 -23.20 16.23 -3.81
C ARG A 129 -22.75 17.53 -4.46
N ALA A 130 -21.47 17.88 -4.35
CA ALA A 130 -20.86 18.99 -5.07
C ALA A 130 -20.60 18.70 -6.56
N GLY A 131 -20.92 17.49 -7.04
CA GLY A 131 -20.84 17.11 -8.46
C GLY A 131 -19.53 16.43 -8.88
N PHE A 132 -18.66 16.08 -7.93
CA PHE A 132 -17.42 15.36 -8.23
C PHE A 132 -17.64 13.86 -8.40
N GLN A 133 -16.77 13.23 -9.19
CA GLN A 133 -16.66 11.76 -9.27
C GLN A 133 -15.83 11.27 -8.09
N THR A 134 -16.44 10.51 -7.20
CA THR A 134 -15.86 10.16 -5.90
C THR A 134 -15.44 8.69 -5.79
N GLY A 135 -14.40 8.46 -4.99
CA GLY A 135 -13.99 7.15 -4.50
C GLY A 135 -13.86 7.17 -2.99
N MET A 136 -13.90 5.98 -2.38
CA MET A 136 -13.77 5.84 -0.93
C MET A 136 -12.99 4.57 -0.59
N LEU A 137 -12.10 4.64 0.39
CA LEU A 137 -11.40 3.50 0.97
C LEU A 137 -11.59 3.51 2.49
N GLY A 138 -12.15 2.45 3.06
CA GLY A 138 -12.38 2.41 4.49
C GLY A 138 -12.79 1.05 5.01
N THR A 139 -13.05 1.02 6.32
CA THR A 139 -13.32 -0.19 7.11
C THR A 139 -14.59 -0.91 6.65
N VAL A 140 -15.62 -0.15 6.24
CA VAL A 140 -16.94 -0.68 5.89
C VAL A 140 -16.99 -1.16 4.43
N GLU A 141 -16.52 -0.31 3.53
CA GLU A 141 -16.58 -0.58 2.09
C GLU A 141 -15.54 0.24 1.33
N THR A 142 -15.22 -0.25 0.13
CA THR A 142 -14.55 0.52 -0.90
C THR A 142 -15.59 0.97 -1.93
N ARG A 143 -15.51 2.21 -2.38
CA ARG A 143 -16.34 2.74 -3.47
C ARG A 143 -15.48 3.21 -4.62
N ILE A 144 -15.84 2.81 -5.82
CA ILE A 144 -15.22 3.25 -7.08
C ILE A 144 -16.31 3.86 -7.94
N GLY A 145 -16.48 5.19 -7.85
CA GLY A 145 -17.63 5.86 -8.46
C GLY A 145 -18.96 5.31 -7.94
N GLY A 146 -19.76 4.73 -8.83
CA GLY A 146 -21.03 4.07 -8.47
C GLY A 146 -20.90 2.64 -7.91
N GLU A 147 -19.75 1.99 -8.09
CA GLU A 147 -19.52 0.61 -7.64
C GLU A 147 -19.23 0.57 -6.13
N ARG A 148 -19.85 -0.38 -5.42
CA ARG A 148 -19.58 -0.66 -4.02
C ARG A 148 -19.00 -2.05 -3.86
N ILE A 149 -17.84 -2.13 -3.20
CA ILE A 149 -17.14 -3.37 -2.89
C ILE A 149 -17.14 -3.53 -1.37
N GLN A 150 -17.77 -4.60 -0.88
CA GLN A 150 -17.77 -4.89 0.55
C GLN A 150 -16.35 -5.22 1.03
N ASN A 151 -15.92 -4.58 2.12
CA ASN A 151 -14.64 -4.88 2.75
C ASN A 151 -14.81 -6.05 3.74
N ALA A 152 -14.94 -7.27 3.21
CA ALA A 152 -15.19 -8.47 4.01
C ALA A 152 -14.08 -8.71 5.06
N GLY A 153 -12.84 -8.35 4.76
CA GLY A 153 -11.70 -8.45 5.68
C GLY A 153 -11.66 -7.34 6.75
N ARG A 154 -12.53 -6.34 6.68
CA ARG A 154 -12.56 -5.16 7.57
C ARG A 154 -11.20 -4.47 7.72
N ILE A 155 -10.37 -4.55 6.69
CA ILE A 155 -9.05 -3.91 6.70
C ILE A 155 -9.27 -2.42 6.45
N THR A 156 -9.14 -1.59 7.49
CA THR A 156 -9.36 -0.14 7.40
C THR A 156 -8.53 0.52 6.30
N THR A 157 -7.25 0.13 6.21
CA THR A 157 -6.32 0.61 5.18
C THR A 157 -5.53 -0.60 4.67
N PRO A 158 -5.76 -1.05 3.41
CA PRO A 158 -5.05 -2.18 2.79
C PRO A 158 -3.54 -1.95 2.67
N GLU A 159 -2.78 -3.01 2.35
CA GLU A 159 -1.34 -2.89 2.09
C GLU A 159 -1.06 -2.01 0.85
N ALA A 160 0.16 -1.48 0.75
CA ALA A 160 0.50 -0.49 -0.27
C ALA A 160 0.18 -0.93 -1.72
N PRO A 161 0.44 -2.19 -2.15
CA PRO A 161 0.06 -2.66 -3.47
C PRO A 161 -1.45 -2.60 -3.74
N ASP A 162 -2.28 -2.87 -2.73
CA ASP A 162 -3.73 -2.80 -2.86
C ASP A 162 -4.24 -1.37 -2.90
N VAL A 163 -3.68 -0.48 -2.07
CA VAL A 163 -4.02 0.95 -2.11
C VAL A 163 -3.74 1.49 -3.51
N GLN A 164 -2.53 1.29 -4.04
CA GLN A 164 -2.15 1.79 -5.36
C GLN A 164 -3.00 1.17 -6.48
N ARG A 165 -3.29 -0.13 -6.42
CA ARG A 165 -4.19 -0.81 -7.37
C ARG A 165 -5.60 -0.23 -7.35
N LEU A 166 -6.15 0.01 -6.17
CA LEU A 166 -7.49 0.58 -6.02
C LEU A 166 -7.54 2.04 -6.51
N LEU A 167 -6.52 2.85 -6.20
CA LEU A 167 -6.42 4.22 -6.71
C LEU A 167 -6.29 4.25 -8.23
N ARG A 168 -5.51 3.34 -8.84
CA ARG A 168 -5.43 3.19 -10.30
C ARG A 168 -6.80 2.84 -10.90
N ARG A 169 -7.50 1.85 -10.34
CA ARG A 169 -8.87 1.50 -10.76
C ARG A 169 -9.84 2.67 -10.64
N MET A 170 -9.73 3.46 -9.58
CA MET A 170 -10.54 4.67 -9.40
C MET A 170 -10.27 5.70 -10.49
N LEU A 171 -8.99 5.97 -10.75
CA LEU A 171 -8.58 6.89 -11.80
C LEU A 171 -9.05 6.42 -13.20
N ASP A 172 -8.94 5.12 -13.49
CA ASP A 172 -9.44 4.52 -14.74
C ASP A 172 -10.97 4.61 -14.87
N ALA A 173 -11.69 4.58 -13.75
CA ALA A 173 -13.14 4.76 -13.69
C ALA A 173 -13.57 6.25 -13.73
N GLY A 174 -12.64 7.19 -13.90
CA GLY A 174 -12.92 8.62 -13.96
C GLY A 174 -13.20 9.28 -12.59
N VAL A 175 -12.87 8.61 -11.48
CA VAL A 175 -12.88 9.24 -10.15
C VAL A 175 -11.84 10.35 -10.11
N THR A 176 -12.20 11.47 -9.50
CA THR A 176 -11.32 12.63 -9.33
C THR A 176 -10.99 12.91 -7.87
N HIS A 177 -11.88 12.53 -6.93
CA HIS A 177 -11.71 12.79 -5.51
C HIS A 177 -11.86 11.51 -4.70
N VAL A 178 -10.93 11.21 -3.80
CA VAL A 178 -10.93 9.98 -3.01
C VAL A 178 -10.81 10.31 -1.54
N ALA A 179 -11.77 9.86 -0.72
CA ALA A 179 -11.67 9.94 0.73
C ALA A 179 -11.22 8.59 1.31
N LEU A 180 -10.19 8.57 2.16
CA LEU A 180 -9.68 7.33 2.76
C LEU A 180 -9.45 7.40 4.26
N GLU A 181 -9.65 6.26 4.91
CA GLU A 181 -9.27 6.06 6.31
C GLU A 181 -7.79 5.70 6.42
N ALA A 182 -7.02 6.48 7.17
CA ALA A 182 -5.61 6.27 7.45
C ALA A 182 -5.44 5.75 8.89
N SER A 183 -5.42 4.42 9.06
CA SER A 183 -5.19 3.80 10.37
C SER A 183 -3.75 4.03 10.87
N SER A 184 -3.53 4.05 12.19
CA SER A 184 -2.17 4.20 12.75
C SER A 184 -1.27 3.03 12.35
N HIS A 185 -1.80 1.81 12.26
CA HIS A 185 -1.10 0.65 11.72
C HIS A 185 -0.61 0.90 10.29
N ALA A 186 -1.45 1.44 9.42
CA ALA A 186 -1.09 1.69 8.04
C ALA A 186 0.01 2.73 7.88
N LEU A 187 -0.01 3.78 8.70
CA LEU A 187 1.02 4.81 8.71
C LEU A 187 2.34 4.28 9.28
N ALA A 188 2.28 3.50 10.37
CA ALA A 188 3.45 2.85 10.95
C ALA A 188 4.08 1.79 10.02
N LEU A 189 3.27 1.16 9.16
CA LEU A 189 3.69 0.13 8.21
C LEU A 189 3.87 0.63 6.78
N ASP A 190 3.92 1.96 6.58
CA ASP A 190 4.18 2.61 5.28
C ASP A 190 3.18 2.21 4.16
N ARG A 191 1.97 1.80 4.52
CA ARG A 191 0.95 1.37 3.53
C ARG A 191 0.45 2.51 2.64
N LEU A 192 0.58 3.74 3.10
CA LEU A 192 0.20 4.95 2.38
C LEU A 192 1.39 5.68 1.75
N ARG A 193 2.61 5.16 1.91
CA ARG A 193 3.80 5.74 1.30
C ARG A 193 3.66 5.80 -0.23
N GLY A 194 4.10 6.90 -0.81
CA GLY A 194 3.93 7.19 -2.24
C GLY A 194 2.56 7.74 -2.63
N CYS A 195 1.63 7.89 -1.68
CA CYS A 195 0.41 8.66 -1.89
C CYS A 195 0.66 10.16 -1.73
N ARG A 196 0.17 10.96 -2.67
CA ARG A 196 0.13 12.41 -2.55
C ARG A 196 -1.24 12.85 -2.04
N PHE A 197 -1.27 13.54 -0.90
CA PHE A 197 -2.51 14.00 -0.29
C PHE A 197 -2.83 15.45 -0.66
N ALA A 198 -4.10 15.70 -0.99
CA ALA A 198 -4.64 17.04 -1.15
C ALA A 198 -4.99 17.68 0.21
N ALA A 199 -5.43 16.87 1.17
CA ALA A 199 -5.60 17.28 2.56
C ALA A 199 -5.59 16.08 3.49
N CYS A 200 -5.16 16.30 4.73
CA CYS A 200 -5.21 15.31 5.80
C CYS A 200 -5.99 15.88 7.00
N ALA A 201 -6.70 15.02 7.72
CA ALA A 201 -7.43 15.37 8.93
C ALA A 201 -7.10 14.41 10.07
N LEU A 202 -7.01 14.95 11.28
CA LEU A 202 -6.91 14.21 12.53
C LEU A 202 -8.18 14.50 13.32
N THR A 203 -8.97 13.47 13.63
CA THR A 203 -10.22 13.64 14.37
C THR A 203 -9.98 13.86 15.87
N ASN A 204 -9.31 12.91 16.51
CA ASN A 204 -8.97 12.91 17.93
C ASN A 204 -7.83 11.91 18.20
N LEU A 205 -7.22 12.03 19.39
CA LEU A 205 -6.23 11.10 19.92
C LEU A 205 -6.60 10.72 21.36
N SER A 206 -6.95 9.47 21.55
CA SER A 206 -7.09 8.78 22.84
C SER A 206 -6.25 7.50 22.81
N GLY A 207 -5.90 6.98 24.00
CA GLY A 207 -5.08 5.77 24.12
C GLY A 207 -5.79 4.55 23.54
N ASP A 208 -5.20 3.96 22.49
CA ASP A 208 -5.69 2.80 21.76
C ASP A 208 -4.52 2.12 21.03
N HIS A 209 -4.64 0.83 20.70
CA HIS A 209 -3.63 0.03 20.00
C HIS A 209 -2.20 0.06 20.61
N LEU A 210 -2.09 0.26 21.93
CA LEU A 210 -0.79 0.37 22.60
C LEU A 210 -0.01 -0.95 22.59
N GLU A 211 -0.67 -2.09 22.42
CA GLU A 211 -0.05 -3.39 22.22
C GLU A 211 0.78 -3.47 20.93
N PHE A 212 0.40 -2.71 19.89
CA PHE A 212 1.15 -2.63 18.65
C PHE A 212 2.21 -1.52 18.71
N HIS A 213 1.84 -0.34 19.23
CA HIS A 213 2.71 0.83 19.21
C HIS A 213 3.72 0.88 20.37
N GLY A 214 3.50 0.11 21.45
CA GLY A 214 4.33 0.06 22.65
C GLY A 214 4.18 1.28 23.58
N SER A 215 3.85 2.46 23.06
CA SER A 215 3.59 3.66 23.87
C SER A 215 2.58 4.60 23.20
N PHE A 216 1.99 5.50 23.99
CA PHE A 216 1.11 6.54 23.47
C PHE A 216 1.85 7.52 22.56
N ASP A 217 3.10 7.85 22.86
CA ASP A 217 3.92 8.72 22.02
C ASP A 217 4.16 8.09 20.65
N ALA A 218 4.51 6.79 20.59
CA ALA A 218 4.66 6.08 19.32
C ALA A 218 3.35 6.03 18.51
N TYR A 219 2.21 5.80 19.19
CA TYR A 219 0.89 5.84 18.56
C TYR A 219 0.55 7.22 17.97
N ARG A 220 0.83 8.30 18.72
CA ARG A 220 0.68 9.68 18.27
C ARG A 220 1.57 9.93 17.06
N ASP A 221 2.85 9.61 17.16
CA ASP A 221 3.85 9.91 16.13
C ASP A 221 3.54 9.14 14.83
N ALA A 222 3.07 7.89 14.92
CA ALA A 222 2.58 7.14 13.77
C ALA A 222 1.43 7.86 13.04
N LYS A 223 0.50 8.50 13.75
CA LYS A 223 -0.58 9.28 13.12
C LYS A 223 -0.09 10.61 12.56
N LEU A 224 0.81 11.27 13.27
CA LEU A 224 1.37 12.55 12.83
C LEU A 224 2.22 12.41 11.55
N LYS A 225 2.75 11.21 11.27
CA LYS A 225 3.40 10.89 9.99
C LYS A 225 2.55 11.26 8.78
N LEU A 226 1.22 11.10 8.85
CA LEU A 226 0.30 11.50 7.78
C LEU A 226 0.45 12.99 7.40
N PHE A 227 0.80 13.84 8.37
CA PHE A 227 0.97 15.28 8.15
C PHE A 227 2.36 15.65 7.65
N SER A 228 3.38 14.82 7.92
CA SER A 228 4.68 14.99 7.26
C SER A 228 4.66 14.63 5.76
N GLU A 229 3.62 13.90 5.32
CA GLU A 229 3.40 13.51 3.92
C GLU A 229 2.56 14.54 3.14
N LEU A 230 2.09 15.61 3.78
CA LEU A 230 1.51 16.78 3.12
C LEU A 230 2.63 17.65 2.55
N ALA A 231 2.74 17.70 1.22
CA ALA A 231 3.66 18.56 0.47
C ALA A 231 2.95 19.78 -0.10
#